data_AF-A0A375Z3X6-F1
#
_entry.id   AF-A0A375Z3X6-F1
#
_cell.length_a   1.000
_cell.length_b   1.000
_cell.length_c   1.000
_cell.angle_alpha   90.00
_cell.angle_beta   90.00
_cell.angle_gamma   90.00
#
_symmetry.space_group_name_H-M   'P 1'
#
loop_
_entity.id
_entity.type
_entity.pdbx_description
1 polymer ?
#
loop_
_entity_poly.entity_id
_entity_poly.type
_entity_poly.pdbx_seq_one_letter_code
_entity_poly.pdbx_strand_id
1 'polypeptide(L)'
;MVSPPIDRPNIGGRPNAPHRNVDAAAPTERLSAVGQSSGRKTRRTVDLTPAQHRGLDIWQRDAADRLGVARVTGQEVLSALVDQLLNDRELSARITRAIQSRR
;
A
#
# COMPACT_ATOMS: atom_id res chain seq x y z
N MET A 1 -19.39 -70.99 1.17
CA MET A 1 -18.83 -70.44 2.43
C MET A 1 -17.53 -69.76 2.04
N VAL A 2 -17.23 -68.49 2.30
CA VAL A 2 -17.86 -67.46 3.11
C VAL A 2 -17.27 -66.12 2.63
N SER A 3 -18.09 -65.10 2.37
CA SER A 3 -17.69 -63.70 2.59
C SER A 3 -17.93 -63.38 4.07
N PRO A 4 -17.48 -62.25 4.64
CA PRO A 4 -16.21 -61.50 4.55
C PRO A 4 -15.53 -61.46 5.95
N PRO A 5 -14.36 -60.82 6.13
CA PRO A 5 -13.81 -60.58 7.46
C PRO A 5 -14.57 -59.49 8.24
N ILE A 6 -14.70 -59.76 9.54
CA ILE A 6 -15.39 -58.98 10.55
C ILE A 6 -14.60 -57.72 10.95
N ASP A 7 -15.37 -56.64 11.01
CA ASP A 7 -15.25 -55.39 11.77
C ASP A 7 -14.63 -55.54 13.18
N ARG A 8 -13.67 -54.65 13.56
CA ARG A 8 -13.74 -53.74 14.75
C ARG A 8 -12.40 -53.11 15.17
N PRO A 9 -12.43 -51.98 15.93
CA PRO A 9 -11.57 -50.80 15.72
C PRO A 9 -10.68 -50.41 16.91
N ASN A 10 -9.76 -49.44 16.74
CA ASN A 10 -9.53 -48.32 17.69
C ASN A 10 -8.59 -47.25 17.11
N ILE A 11 -9.13 -46.09 16.67
CA ILE A 11 -8.97 -44.73 17.23
C ILE A 11 -7.52 -44.29 17.52
N GLY A 12 -7.04 -43.30 16.74
CA GLY A 12 -5.87 -42.50 17.12
C GLY A 12 -5.36 -41.57 16.02
N GLY A 13 -6.10 -40.50 15.69
CA GLY A 13 -5.60 -39.44 14.79
C GLY A 13 -6.71 -38.49 14.32
N ARG A 14 -6.74 -37.29 14.89
CA ARG A 14 -7.83 -36.30 14.83
C ARG A 14 -8.07 -35.72 13.43
N PRO A 15 -9.32 -35.57 12.96
CA PRO A 15 -9.65 -34.72 11.81
C PRO A 15 -9.72 -33.24 12.23
N ASN A 16 -9.02 -32.39 11.49
CA ASN A 16 -9.10 -30.93 11.57
C ASN A 16 -10.35 -30.44 10.83
N ALA A 17 -11.25 -29.75 11.51
CA ALA A 17 -12.43 -29.07 10.98
C ALA A 17 -12.71 -27.84 11.88
N PRO A 18 -13.61 -26.90 11.51
CA PRO A 18 -13.90 -26.31 10.21
C PRO A 18 -13.95 -24.76 10.27
N HIS A 19 -13.90 -24.05 9.14
CA HIS A 19 -14.45 -22.68 9.03
C HIS A 19 -15.10 -22.61 7.63
N ARG A 20 -16.40 -22.91 7.51
CA ARG A 20 -17.55 -21.99 7.64
C ARG A 20 -17.43 -20.78 6.70
N ASN A 21 -17.66 -21.01 5.41
CA ASN A 21 -18.09 -19.95 4.51
C ASN A 21 -19.53 -19.58 4.87
N VAL A 22 -19.72 -18.29 5.20
CA VAL A 22 -20.99 -17.70 5.60
C VAL A 22 -21.62 -17.08 4.36
N ASP A 23 -22.91 -17.36 4.20
CA ASP A 23 -23.81 -16.89 3.15
C ASP A 23 -24.16 -15.38 3.28
N ALA A 24 -24.68 -14.80 2.19
CA ALA A 24 -25.44 -13.54 2.07
C ALA A 24 -24.70 -12.21 1.78
N ALA A 25 -24.55 -11.89 0.48
CA ALA A 25 -24.94 -10.61 -0.09
C ALA A 25 -25.11 -10.74 -1.61
N ALA A 26 -26.26 -10.33 -2.13
CA ALA A 26 -26.62 -10.36 -3.55
C ALA A 26 -25.51 -9.76 -4.44
N PRO A 27 -25.27 -10.29 -5.66
CA PRO A 27 -24.51 -9.57 -6.67
C PRO A 27 -25.41 -8.45 -7.19
N THR A 28 -25.51 -7.36 -6.45
CA THR A 28 -26.02 -6.11 -6.99
C THR A 28 -25.08 -5.73 -8.11
N GLU A 29 -25.55 -5.84 -9.34
CA GLU A 29 -24.96 -5.28 -10.55
C GLU A 29 -24.70 -3.78 -10.32
N ARG A 30 -23.53 -3.46 -9.76
CA ARG A 30 -23.00 -2.09 -9.77
C ARG A 30 -22.35 -1.93 -11.13
N LEU A 31 -23.20 -1.61 -12.12
CA LEU A 31 -22.78 -0.91 -13.33
C LEU A 31 -21.82 0.21 -12.92
N SER A 32 -20.50 0.01 -13.08
CA SER A 32 -19.45 1.05 -13.13
C SER A 32 -18.05 0.42 -13.24
N ALA A 33 -17.83 -0.50 -14.17
CA ALA A 33 -16.52 -0.64 -14.78
C ALA A 33 -16.50 0.15 -16.10
N VAL A 34 -17.05 1.36 -16.07
CA VAL A 34 -16.82 2.35 -17.12
C VAL A 34 -15.32 2.63 -17.12
N GLY A 35 -14.72 2.57 -18.31
CA GLY A 35 -13.28 2.57 -18.51
C GLY A 35 -12.55 3.60 -17.67
N GLN A 36 -11.82 3.14 -16.66
CA GLN A 36 -10.76 3.92 -16.07
C GLN A 36 -9.49 3.51 -16.79
N SER A 37 -9.21 4.19 -17.91
CA SER A 37 -7.85 4.49 -18.32
C SER A 37 -7.20 5.35 -17.23
N SER A 38 -7.03 4.79 -16.03
CA SER A 38 -6.24 5.36 -14.96
C SER A 38 -4.84 5.49 -15.54
N GLY A 39 -4.48 6.73 -15.91
CA GLY A 39 -3.19 7.06 -16.50
C GLY A 39 -2.09 6.31 -15.75
N ARG A 40 -1.28 5.55 -16.51
CA ARG A 40 -0.30 4.61 -15.99
C ARG A 40 0.55 5.29 -14.91
N LYS A 41 0.28 5.00 -13.63
CA LYS A 41 1.03 5.56 -12.50
C LYS A 41 2.43 4.96 -12.51
N THR A 42 3.43 5.76 -12.84
CA THR A 42 4.84 5.34 -12.78
C THR A 42 5.31 5.36 -11.34
N ARG A 43 5.76 4.21 -10.83
CA ARG A 43 6.37 4.11 -9.49
C ARG A 43 7.84 4.50 -9.58
N ARG A 44 8.26 5.44 -8.73
CA ARG A 44 9.68 5.78 -8.55
C ARG A 44 10.09 5.50 -7.12
N THR A 45 11.08 4.63 -6.96
CA THR A 45 11.69 4.35 -5.65
C THR A 45 12.78 5.39 -5.39
N VAL A 46 12.86 5.90 -4.17
CA VAL A 46 13.88 6.86 -3.73
C VAL A 46 14.60 6.24 -2.55
N ASP A 47 15.90 6.06 -2.68
CA ASP A 47 16.76 5.60 -1.59
C ASP A 47 16.98 6.76 -0.62
N LEU A 48 16.37 6.63 0.56
CA LEU A 48 16.54 7.55 1.67
C LEU A 48 17.36 6.86 2.74
N THR A 49 18.36 7.56 3.27
CA THR A 49 19.07 7.09 4.45
C THR A 49 18.10 7.01 5.65
N PRO A 50 18.36 6.16 6.66
CA PRO A 50 17.50 6.08 7.84
C PRO A 50 17.30 7.43 8.54
N ALA A 51 18.32 8.28 8.54
CA ALA A 51 18.24 9.64 9.08
C ALA A 51 17.26 10.53 8.28
N GLN A 52 17.31 10.48 6.95
CA GLN A 52 16.37 11.21 6.09
C GLN A 52 14.93 10.72 6.24
N HIS A 53 14.74 9.41 6.33
CA HIS A 53 13.41 8.83 6.55
C HIS A 53 12.82 9.27 7.91
N ARG A 54 13.64 9.29 8.98
CA ARG A 54 13.22 9.79 10.29
C ARG A 54 12.90 11.28 10.28
N GLY A 55 13.73 12.08 9.62
CA GLY A 55 13.46 13.52 9.46
C GLY A 55 12.16 13.79 8.72
N LEU A 56 11.88 13.02 7.66
CA LEU A 56 10.62 13.12 6.92
C LEU A 56 9.41 12.74 7.79
N ASP A 57 9.46 11.64 8.54
CA ASP A 57 8.37 11.21 9.42
C ASP A 57 8.00 12.27 10.48
N ILE A 58 9.02 12.90 11.09
CA ILE A 58 8.81 13.99 12.06
C ILE A 58 8.14 15.18 11.38
N TRP A 59 8.66 15.60 10.22
CA TRP A 59 8.08 16.70 9.46
C TRP A 59 6.64 16.41 9.04
N GLN A 60 6.31 15.17 8.66
CA GLN A 60 4.95 14.80 8.25
C GLN A 60 3.95 14.90 9.39
N ARG A 61 4.34 14.53 10.61
CA ARG A 61 3.50 14.71 11.80
C ARG A 61 3.25 16.18 12.09
N ASP A 62 4.29 17.00 12.05
CA ASP A 62 4.18 18.45 12.23
C ASP A 62 3.33 19.11 11.12
N ALA A 63 3.52 18.70 9.86
CA ALA A 63 2.72 19.18 8.75
C ALA A 63 1.25 18.75 8.88
N ALA A 64 0.99 17.51 9.33
CA ALA A 64 -0.37 17.02 9.55
C ALA A 64 -1.08 17.82 10.64
N ASP A 65 -0.39 18.11 11.74
CA ASP A 65 -0.88 18.96 12.83
C ASP A 65 -1.23 20.37 12.33
N ARG A 66 -0.31 21.01 11.59
CA ARG A 66 -0.52 22.36 11.01
C ARG A 66 -1.67 22.43 10.01
N LEU A 67 -1.85 21.38 9.21
CA LEU A 67 -2.91 21.29 8.21
C LEU A 67 -4.24 20.82 8.81
N GLY A 68 -4.26 20.35 10.06
CA GLY A 68 -5.44 19.78 10.70
C GLY A 68 -5.91 18.46 10.07
N VAL A 69 -5.01 17.73 9.40
CA VAL A 69 -5.32 16.46 8.73
C VAL A 69 -4.83 15.27 9.54
N ALA A 70 -5.50 14.12 9.38
CA ALA A 70 -5.17 12.91 10.14
C ALA A 70 -3.77 12.35 9.83
N ARG A 71 -3.28 12.49 8.60
CA ARG A 71 -1.93 12.07 8.19
C ARG A 71 -1.52 12.75 6.89
N VAL A 72 -0.25 13.13 6.81
CA VAL A 72 0.41 13.49 5.56
C VAL A 72 1.27 12.29 5.14
N THR A 73 0.99 11.69 3.98
CA THR A 73 1.72 10.49 3.54
C THR A 73 3.01 10.83 2.79
N GLY A 74 4.01 9.94 2.80
CA GLY A 74 5.29 10.18 2.11
C GLY A 74 5.09 10.38 0.61
N GLN A 75 4.12 9.68 0.07
CA GLN A 75 3.72 9.80 -1.32
C GLN A 75 3.16 11.19 -1.65
N GLU A 76 2.32 11.77 -0.79
CA GLU A 76 1.77 13.11 -1.02
C GLU A 76 2.87 14.17 -0.97
N VAL A 77 3.79 14.05 -0.01
CA VAL A 77 4.94 14.95 0.07
C VAL A 77 5.77 14.89 -1.20
N LEU A 78 6.14 13.67 -1.64
CA LEU A 78 6.92 13.50 -2.85
C LEU A 78 6.16 13.96 -4.10
N SER A 79 4.85 13.70 -4.18
CA SER A 79 4.02 14.15 -5.29
C SER A 79 3.96 15.68 -5.37
N ALA A 80 3.76 16.35 -4.24
CA ALA A 80 3.72 17.81 -4.17
C ALA A 80 5.10 18.42 -4.50
N LEU A 81 6.19 17.82 -4.01
CA LEU A 81 7.55 18.27 -4.34
C LEU A 81 7.87 18.11 -5.83
N VAL A 82 7.43 17.01 -6.47
CA VAL A 82 7.60 16.81 -7.91
C VAL A 82 6.76 17.81 -8.70
N ASP A 83 5.51 18.04 -8.30
CA ASP A 83 4.66 19.04 -8.97
C ASP A 83 5.28 20.45 -8.87
N GLN A 84 5.71 20.85 -7.69
CA GLN A 84 6.38 22.13 -7.48
C GLN A 84 7.68 22.21 -8.29
N LEU A 85 8.46 21.14 -8.38
CA LEU A 85 9.68 21.11 -9.19
C LEU A 85 9.41 21.33 -10.69
N LEU A 86 8.26 20.85 -11.18
CA LEU A 86 7.89 20.98 -12.59
C LEU A 86 7.23 22.32 -12.92
N ASN A 87 6.52 22.92 -11.94
CA ASN A 87 5.80 24.17 -12.13
C ASN A 87 6.60 25.42 -11.71
N ASP A 88 7.55 25.29 -10.77
CA ASP A 88 8.33 26.40 -10.21
C ASP A 88 9.78 26.37 -10.73
N ARG A 89 10.11 27.35 -11.59
CA ARG A 89 11.45 27.48 -12.18
C ARG A 89 12.52 27.87 -11.16
N GLU A 90 12.16 28.58 -10.10
CA GLU A 90 13.10 28.97 -9.05
C GLU A 90 13.47 27.77 -8.19
N LEU A 91 12.48 26.97 -7.78
CA LEU A 91 12.73 25.71 -7.08
C LEU A 91 13.59 24.78 -7.94
N SER A 92 13.28 24.65 -9.23
CA SER A 92 14.07 23.84 -10.15
C SER A 92 15.53 24.29 -10.25
N ALA A 93 15.77 25.59 -10.36
CA ALA A 93 17.13 26.14 -10.35
C ALA A 93 17.87 25.88 -9.02
N ARG A 94 17.18 26.03 -7.88
CA ARG A 94 17.74 25.74 -6.55
C ARG A 94 18.12 24.27 -6.39
N ILE A 95 17.24 23.35 -6.78
CA ILE A 95 17.52 21.91 -6.72
C ILE A 95 18.67 21.54 -7.67
N THR A 96 18.67 22.09 -8.89
CA THR A 96 19.75 21.87 -9.86
C THR A 96 21.10 22.32 -9.29
N ARG A 97 21.16 23.49 -8.65
CA ARG A 97 22.38 23.99 -7.99
C ARG A 97 22.81 23.07 -6.82
N ALA A 98 21.86 22.63 -5.99
CA ALA A 98 22.16 21.73 -4.88
C ALA A 98 22.72 20.38 -5.36
N ILE A 99 22.20 19.84 -6.47
CA ILE A 99 22.73 18.62 -7.10
C ILE A 99 24.15 18.86 -7.63
N GLN A 100 24.40 20.00 -8.30
CA GLN A 100 25.74 20.34 -8.80
C GLN A 100 26.76 20.47 -7.67
N SER A 101 26.41 21.05 -6.53
CA SER A 101 27.33 21.20 -5.39
C SER A 101 27.68 19.88 -4.68
N ARG A 102 26.90 18.82 -4.91
CA ARG A 102 27.13 17.49 -4.32
C ARG A 102 27.90 16.56 -5.27
N ARG A 103 28.00 16.91 -6.55
CA ARG A 103 28.68 16.14 -7.59
C ARG A 103 30.14 16.56 -7.72
#